data_AF-A0ABD0QIG2-F1
#
_entry.id   AF-A0ABD0QIG2-F1
#
_cell.length_a   1.000
_cell.length_b   1.000
_cell.length_c   1.000
_cell.angle_alpha   90.00
_cell.angle_beta   90.00
_cell.angle_gamma   90.00
#
_symmetry.space_group_name_H-M   'P 1'
#
loop_
_entity.id
_entity.type
_entity.pdbx_description
1 polymer ?
#
loop_
_entity_poly.entity_id
_entity_poly.type
_entity_poly.pdbx_seq_one_letter_code
_entity_poly.pdbx_strand_id
1 'polypeptide(L)' 'KCPKFNGRSGIGINEWIEEAQACIRARYLSVSDQAFFLFDHLEGEAREEIRYRSQVERRDPDKIFLALRE' A
#
# COMPACT_ATOMS: atom_id res chain seq x y z
N LYS A 1 -13.67 -5.44 -0.39
CA LYS A 1 -12.81 -5.32 0.82
C LYS A 1 -11.39 -5.48 0.33
N CYS A 2 -10.45 -4.60 0.67
CA CYS A 2 -9.06 -4.73 0.22
C CYS A 2 -8.36 -5.85 1.01
N PRO A 3 -7.72 -6.82 0.35
CA PRO A 3 -6.93 -7.83 1.05
C PRO A 3 -5.68 -7.22 1.71
N LYS A 4 -5.11 -7.93 2.70
CA LYS A 4 -3.78 -7.61 3.23
C LYS A 4 -2.70 -8.09 2.27
N PHE A 5 -1.56 -7.41 2.24
CA PHE A 5 -0.40 -7.78 1.42
C PHE A 5 0.85 -7.93 2.26
N ASN A 6 1.50 -9.09 2.12
CA ASN A 6 2.69 -9.44 2.91
C ASN A 6 4.01 -9.41 2.11
N GLY A 7 3.95 -9.28 0.78
CA GLY A 7 5.12 -9.26 -0.11
C GLY A 7 5.68 -10.62 -0.53
N ARG A 8 5.19 -11.73 0.03
CA ARG A 8 5.76 -13.07 -0.19
C ARG A 8 4.80 -14.10 -0.79
N SER A 9 3.56 -14.13 -0.32
CA SER A 9 2.61 -15.21 -0.64
C SER A 9 1.19 -14.71 -0.76
N GLY A 10 0.38 -15.41 -1.56
CA GLY A 10 -0.99 -15.04 -1.84
C GLY A 10 -1.13 -14.17 -3.09
N ILE A 11 -1.84 -13.04 -2.96
CA ILE A 11 -2.13 -12.11 -4.05
C ILE A 11 -0.84 -11.48 -4.61
N GLY A 12 -0.73 -11.41 -5.94
CA GLY A 12 0.41 -10.77 -6.59
C GLY A 12 0.42 -9.25 -6.38
N ILE A 13 1.59 -8.61 -6.40
CA ILE A 13 1.71 -7.16 -6.15
C ILE A 13 0.82 -6.32 -7.08
N ASN A 14 0.78 -6.63 -8.39
CA ASN A 14 -0.03 -5.85 -9.32
C ASN A 14 -1.54 -6.01 -9.05
N GLU A 15 -1.99 -7.25 -8.80
CA GLU A 15 -3.38 -7.54 -8.46
C GLU A 15 -3.77 -6.85 -7.14
N TRP A 16 -2.88 -6.85 -6.15
CA TRP A 16 -3.10 -6.14 -4.91
C TRP A 16 -3.20 -4.62 -5.09
N ILE A 17 -2.33 -4.03 -5.92
CA ILE A 17 -2.38 -2.59 -6.24
C ILE A 17 -3.71 -2.25 -6.90
N GLU A 18 -4.21 -3.06 -7.84
CA GLU A 18 -5.50 -2.83 -8.49
C GLU A 18 -6.65 -2.84 -7.48
N GLU A 19 -6.68 -3.82 -6.57
CA GLU A 19 -7.68 -3.92 -5.50
C GLU A 19 -7.60 -2.75 -4.51
N ALA A 20 -6.38 -2.35 -4.13
CA ALA A 20 -6.15 -1.22 -3.25
C ALA A 20 -6.61 0.10 -3.88
N GLN A 21 -6.29 0.33 -5.16
CA GLN A 21 -6.73 1.49 -5.92
C GLN A 21 -8.25 1.50 -6.12
N ALA A 22 -8.88 0.35 -6.39
CA ALA A 22 -10.33 0.24 -6.47
C ALA A 22 -10.99 0.63 -5.14
N CYS A 23 -10.41 0.18 -4.02
CA CYS A 23 -10.86 0.53 -2.67
C CYS A 23 -10.68 2.02 -2.33
N ILE A 24 -9.59 2.65 -2.77
CA ILE A 24 -9.32 4.08 -2.61
C ILE A 24 -10.35 4.89 -3.40
N ARG A 25 -10.54 4.57 -4.70
CA ARG A 25 -11.48 5.27 -5.58
C ARG A 25 -12.92 5.21 -5.05
N ALA A 26 -13.34 4.05 -4.55
CA ALA A 26 -14.68 3.88 -3.97
C ALA A 26 -14.93 4.73 -2.71
N ARG A 27 -13.87 5.16 -2.01
CA ARG A 27 -13.94 5.88 -0.74
C ARG A 27 -13.61 7.37 -0.85
N TYR A 28 -13.16 7.85 -2.01
CA TYR A 28 -12.75 9.24 -2.25
C TYR A 28 -11.73 9.74 -1.19
N LEU A 29 -10.74 8.91 -0.86
CA LEU A 29 -9.76 9.21 0.18
C LEU A 29 -8.84 10.37 -0.23
N SER A 30 -8.48 11.24 0.73
CA SER A 30 -7.42 12.23 0.55
C SER A 30 -6.05 11.54 0.36
N VAL A 31 -5.05 12.23 -0.21
CA VAL A 31 -3.71 11.64 -0.42
C VAL A 31 -3.10 11.09 0.87
N SER A 32 -3.27 11.80 1.99
CA SER A 32 -2.78 11.33 3.30
C SER A 32 -3.56 10.11 3.80
N ASP A 33 -4.87 10.07 3.60
CA ASP A 33 -5.70 8.91 3.96
C ASP A 33 -5.43 7.71 3.06
N GLN A 34 -5.06 7.93 1.79
CA GLN A 34 -4.63 6.87 0.88
C GLN A 34 -3.35 6.22 1.38
N ALA A 35 -2.32 7.02 1.70
CA ALA A 35 -1.07 6.50 2.24
C ALA A 35 -1.30 5.73 3.55
N PHE A 36 -2.15 6.26 4.44
CA PHE A 36 -2.53 5.57 5.67
C PHE A 36 -3.27 4.26 5.41
N PHE A 37 -4.25 4.28 4.50
CA PHE A 37 -5.01 3.11 4.09
C PHE A 37 -4.10 2.02 3.53
N LEU A 38 -3.18 2.37 2.62
CA LEU A 38 -2.21 1.45 2.05
C LEU A 38 -1.36 0.84 3.15
N PHE A 39 -0.75 1.66 4.01
CA PHE A 39 0.11 1.18 5.10
C PHE A 39 -0.64 0.26 6.08
N ASP A 40 -1.90 0.56 6.40
CA ASP A 40 -2.72 -0.33 7.22
C ASP A 40 -2.90 -1.70 6.55
N HIS A 41 -3.07 -1.73 5.23
CA HIS A 41 -3.29 -2.96 4.47
C HIS A 41 -2.01 -3.74 4.13
N LEU A 42 -0.85 -3.24 4.55
CA LEU A 42 0.40 -3.99 4.51
C LEU A 42 0.58 -4.79 5.80
N GLU A 43 1.19 -5.96 5.66
CA GLU A 43 1.62 -6.81 6.77
C GLU A 43 2.98 -7.45 6.46
N GLY A 44 3.57 -8.14 7.44
CA GLY A 44 4.84 -8.84 7.25
C GLY A 44 5.95 -7.95 6.69
N GLU A 45 6.66 -8.47 5.69
CA GLU A 45 7.82 -7.78 5.09
C GLU A 45 7.42 -6.54 4.31
N ALA A 46 6.31 -6.58 3.58
CA ALA A 46 5.83 -5.41 2.84
C ALA A 46 5.57 -4.21 3.78
N ARG A 47 5.06 -4.46 4.98
CA ARG A 47 4.87 -3.41 5.98
C ARG A 47 6.18 -2.89 6.55
N GLU A 48 7.10 -3.80 6.88
CA GLU A 48 8.40 -3.42 7.44
C GLU A 48 9.21 -2.62 6.43
N GLU A 49 9.21 -3.00 5.15
CA GLU A 49 9.83 -2.25 4.05
C GLU A 49 9.39 -0.79 4.05
N ILE A 50 8.07 -0.54 4.02
CA ILE A 50 7.54 0.83 4.04
C ILE A 50 7.83 1.54 5.37
N ARG A 51 7.82 0.82 6.50
CA ARG A 51 8.07 1.38 7.83
C ARG A 51 9.45 2.04 7.95
N TYR A 52 10.48 1.45 7.33
CA TYR A 52 11.85 1.96 7.37
C TYR A 52 12.13 3.10 6.37
N ARG A 53 11.21 3.40 5.45
CA ARG A 53 11.37 4.49 4.48
C ARG A 53 11.23 5.89 5.09
N SER A 54 11.62 6.90 4.31
CA SER A 54 11.49 8.30 4.75
C SER A 54 10.03 8.67 5.03
N GLN A 55 9.81 9.70 5.84
CA GLN A 55 8.46 10.19 6.15
C GLN A 55 7.74 10.70 4.89
N VAL A 56 8.49 11.24 3.93
CA VAL A 56 7.96 11.72 2.65
C VAL A 56 7.41 10.55 1.84
N GLU A 57 8.17 9.47 1.71
CA GLU A 57 7.74 8.26 1.00
C GLU A 57 6.55 7.59 1.67
N ARG A 58 6.55 7.50 3.00
CA ARG A 58 5.44 6.91 3.77
C ARG A 58 4.12 7.69 3.71
N ARG A 59 4.15 8.95 3.29
CA ARG A 59 2.97 9.83 3.20
C ARG A 59 2.45 10.00 1.77
N ASP A 60 3.12 9.37 0.81
CA ASP A 60 2.79 9.48 -0.60
C ASP A 60 2.39 8.07 -1.11
N PRO A 61 1.14 7.89 -1.55
CA PRO A 61 0.65 6.59 -2.00
C PRO A 61 1.40 6.07 -3.23
N ASP A 62 1.84 6.95 -4.14
CA ASP A 62 2.60 6.56 -5.33
C ASP A 62 3.99 6.07 -4.94
N LYS A 63 4.63 6.70 -3.94
CA LYS A 63 5.91 6.23 -3.39
C LYS A 63 5.79 4.87 -2.71
N ILE A 64 4.67 4.63 -2.00
CA ILE A 64 4.40 3.31 -1.41
C ILE A 64 4.26 2.25 -2.51
N PHE A 65 3.52 2.52 -3.59
CA PHE A 65 3.39 1.57 -4.69
C PHE A 65 4.71 1.28 -5.41
N LEU A 66 5.54 2.30 -5.59
CA LEU A 66 6.88 2.14 -6.16
C LEU A 66 7.75 1.25 -5.27
N ALA A 67 7.77 1.54 -3.97
CA ALA A 67 8.54 0.77 -2.99
C ALA A 67 8.15 -0.71 -2.93
N LEU A 68 6.86 -1.03 -3.06
CA LEU A 68 6.38 -2.42 -3.05
C LEU A 68 6.68 -3.20 -4.34
N ARG A 69 7.14 -2.52 -5.40
CA ARG A 69 7.53 -3.12 -6.68
C ARG A 69 9.04 -3.33 -6.83
N GLU A 70 9.84 -2.75 -5.93
CA GLU A 70 11.29 -2.97 -5.85
C GLU A 70 11.61 -4.35 -5.25
#